data_AF-A0A367A4W7-F1
#
_entry.id   AF-A0A367A4W7-F1
#
_cell.length_a   1.000
_cell.length_b   1.000
_cell.length_c   1.000
_cell.angle_alpha   90.00
_cell.angle_beta   90.00
_cell.angle_gamma   90.00
#
_symmetry.space_group_name_H-M   'P 1'
#
loop_
_entity.id
_entity.type
_entity.pdbx_description
1 polymer ?
#
loop_
_entity_poly.entity_id
_entity_poly.type
_entity_poly.pdbx_seq_one_letter_code
_entity_poly.pdbx_strand_id
1 'polypeptide(L)'
;MIRPPSGDPSSTPRTGVEDVPVLDGAPHVFLPAEVTRLRGELAAAIEHTTNLEAALATNRRIGMAIGILMATRKIAEDVAFEALRDASMQRNEKLRDVAEDVIHTGTLE
;
A
#
# COMPACT_ATOMS: atom_id res chain seq x y z
N MET A 1 -49.84 44.70 18.97
CA MET A 1 -49.74 45.69 17.87
C MET A 1 -48.25 45.94 17.61
N ILE A 2 -47.78 45.69 16.38
CA ILE A 2 -46.50 46.17 15.78
C ILE A 2 -45.15 45.59 16.33
N ARG A 3 -44.25 45.31 15.36
CA ARG A 3 -43.01 44.49 15.33
C ARG A 3 -41.83 44.96 16.23
N PRO A 4 -40.88 44.06 16.60
CA PRO A 4 -39.61 44.38 17.29
C PRO A 4 -38.31 44.03 16.49
N PRO A 5 -37.17 44.69 16.80
CA PRO A 5 -35.78 44.21 16.59
C PRO A 5 -35.21 43.62 17.93
N SER A 6 -33.94 43.31 18.21
CA SER A 6 -32.60 43.45 17.57
C SER A 6 -31.71 42.22 17.91
N GLY A 7 -30.65 41.96 17.13
CA GLY A 7 -29.60 40.96 17.42
C GLY A 7 -28.72 41.30 18.64
N ASP A 8 -27.67 40.53 18.99
CA ASP A 8 -26.72 39.86 18.09
C ASP A 8 -26.00 38.63 18.76
N PRO A 9 -25.11 37.84 18.09
CA PRO A 9 -25.25 36.38 18.11
C PRO A 9 -23.91 35.63 18.30
N SER A 10 -23.46 35.39 19.53
CA SER A 10 -22.09 34.90 19.80
C SER A 10 -21.96 33.59 20.59
N SER A 11 -22.47 32.48 20.02
CA SER A 11 -21.75 31.19 20.13
C SER A 11 -22.32 30.10 19.21
N THR A 12 -21.59 29.80 18.13
CA THR A 12 -20.97 28.47 17.90
C THR A 12 -19.96 28.60 16.76
N PRO A 13 -18.69 28.18 16.92
CA PRO A 13 -17.83 27.93 15.77
C PRO A 13 -18.30 26.64 15.08
N ARG A 14 -19.01 26.76 13.95
CA ARG A 14 -19.17 25.63 13.03
C ARG A 14 -17.97 25.61 12.10
N THR A 15 -17.24 24.50 12.16
CA THR A 15 -16.07 24.19 11.32
C THR A 15 -16.34 24.53 9.86
N GLY A 16 -15.50 25.40 9.28
CA GLY A 16 -15.55 25.74 7.87
C GLY A 16 -15.19 24.54 7.00
N VAL A 17 -16.20 23.81 6.54
CA VAL A 17 -16.18 23.22 5.20
C VAL A 17 -16.50 24.36 4.23
N GLU A 18 -15.49 25.19 3.96
CA GLU A 18 -15.64 26.32 3.03
C GLU A 18 -16.03 25.81 1.65
N ASP A 19 -16.96 26.55 1.06
CA ASP A 19 -17.75 26.21 -0.12
C ASP A 19 -16.99 25.44 -1.21
N VAL A 20 -17.40 24.18 -1.44
CA VAL A 20 -17.21 23.55 -2.76
C VAL A 20 -18.17 24.29 -3.69
N PRO A 21 -17.69 25.09 -4.67
CA PRO A 21 -18.58 25.83 -5.54
C PRO A 21 -19.42 24.83 -6.35
N VAL A 22 -20.74 24.89 -6.20
CA VAL A 22 -21.66 24.18 -7.10
C VAL A 22 -21.56 24.87 -8.46
N LEU A 23 -20.77 24.27 -9.35
CA LEU A 23 -20.51 24.82 -10.67
C LEU A 23 -21.78 24.72 -11.53
N ASP A 24 -22.31 25.88 -11.88
CA ASP A 24 -23.49 26.04 -12.73
C ASP A 24 -23.25 25.44 -14.13
N GLY A 25 -23.96 24.35 -14.44
CA GLY A 25 -24.52 24.00 -15.75
C GLY A 25 -23.57 23.72 -16.94
N ALA A 26 -22.34 24.21 -16.93
CA ALA A 26 -21.40 24.07 -18.03
C ALA A 26 -20.78 22.66 -18.00
N PRO A 27 -20.75 21.92 -19.13
CA PRO A 27 -19.98 20.69 -19.20
C PRO A 27 -18.52 21.02 -18.90
N HIS A 28 -17.93 20.36 -17.90
CA HIS A 28 -16.50 20.45 -17.67
C HIS A 28 -15.79 19.83 -18.88
N VAL A 29 -15.44 20.68 -19.86
CA VAL A 29 -14.60 20.32 -21.01
C VAL A 29 -13.19 20.13 -20.46
N PHE A 30 -12.99 18.95 -19.89
CA PHE A 30 -11.72 18.49 -19.38
C PHE A 30 -10.74 18.45 -20.55
N LEU A 31 -9.79 19.39 -20.57
CA LEU A 31 -8.85 19.52 -21.67
C LEU A 31 -8.12 18.19 -21.86
N PRO A 32 -7.86 17.71 -23.09
CA PRO A 32 -7.24 16.41 -23.31
C PRO A 32 -5.92 16.20 -22.56
N ALA A 33 -5.14 17.28 -22.36
CA ALA A 33 -3.93 17.29 -21.55
C ALA A 33 -4.19 17.00 -20.06
N GLU A 34 -5.25 17.55 -19.49
CA GLU A 34 -5.59 17.44 -18.07
C GLU A 34 -6.21 16.07 -17.73
N VAL A 35 -6.98 15.50 -18.66
CA VAL A 35 -7.39 14.07 -18.60
C VAL A 35 -6.16 13.17 -18.63
N THR A 36 -5.18 13.49 -19.47
CA THR A 36 -3.94 12.69 -19.64
C THR A 36 -3.06 12.77 -18.40
N ARG A 37 -2.91 13.96 -17.78
CA ARG A 37 -2.19 14.15 -16.52
C ARG A 37 -2.79 13.31 -15.40
N LEU A 38 -4.10 13.43 -15.14
CA LEU A 38 -4.77 12.67 -14.08
C LEU A 38 -4.73 11.15 -14.32
N ARG A 39 -4.79 10.70 -15.57
CA ARG A 39 -4.61 9.28 -15.91
C ARG A 39 -3.19 8.79 -15.61
N GLY A 40 -2.18 9.60 -15.89
CA GLY A 40 -0.78 9.30 -15.56
C GLY A 40 -0.54 9.22 -14.05
N GLU A 41 -1.09 10.17 -13.30
CA GLU A 41 -1.01 10.19 -11.83
C GLU A 41 -1.73 8.99 -11.20
N LEU A 42 -2.93 8.65 -11.69
CA LEU A 42 -3.66 7.45 -11.26
C LEU A 42 -2.88 6.17 -11.59
N ALA A 43 -2.30 6.06 -12.78
CA ALA A 43 -1.51 4.90 -13.17
C ALA A 43 -0.28 4.72 -12.27
N ALA A 44 0.46 5.79 -11.99
CA ALA A 44 1.62 5.76 -11.09
C ALA A 44 1.23 5.42 -9.64
N ALA A 45 0.09 5.93 -9.15
CA ALA A 45 -0.42 5.60 -7.81
C ALA A 45 -0.84 4.12 -7.70
N ILE A 46 -1.47 3.56 -8.74
CA ILE A 46 -1.80 2.14 -8.83
C ILE A 46 -0.52 1.30 -8.85
N GLU A 47 0.43 1.61 -9.73
CA GLU A 47 1.70 0.88 -9.83
C GLU A 47 2.50 0.89 -8.51
N HIS A 48 2.57 2.04 -7.83
CA HIS A 48 3.21 2.12 -6.52
C HIS A 48 2.51 1.21 -5.49
N THR A 49 1.17 1.19 -5.49
CA THR A 49 0.37 0.34 -4.59
C THR A 49 0.61 -1.15 -4.88
N THR A 50 0.55 -1.58 -6.14
CA THR A 50 0.77 -3.00 -6.51
C THR A 50 2.20 -3.46 -6.20
N ASN A 51 3.20 -2.58 -6.37
CA ASN A 51 4.59 -2.88 -6.00
C ASN A 51 4.75 -3.06 -4.48
N LEU A 52 4.10 -2.23 -3.66
CA LEU A 52 4.09 -2.40 -2.20
C LEU A 52 3.37 -3.68 -1.76
N GLU A 53 2.22 -3.99 -2.35
CA GLU A 53 1.49 -5.23 -2.07
C GLU A 53 2.31 -6.47 -2.43
N ALA A 54 2.99 -6.47 -3.58
CA ALA A 54 3.89 -7.53 -4.00
C ALA A 54 5.11 -7.69 -3.07
N ALA A 55 5.68 -6.59 -2.58
CA ALA A 55 6.77 -6.60 -1.61
C ALA A 55 6.31 -7.16 -0.25
N LEU A 56 5.13 -6.75 0.24
CA LEU A 56 4.54 -7.26 1.48
C LEU A 56 4.19 -8.75 1.39
N ALA A 57 3.62 -9.20 0.25
CA ALA A 57 3.37 -10.61 0.00
C ALA A 57 4.68 -11.42 0.02
N THR A 58 5.71 -10.94 -0.69
CA THR A 58 7.04 -11.54 -0.74
C THR A 58 7.66 -11.68 0.65
N ASN A 59 7.65 -10.60 1.47
CA ASN A 59 8.19 -10.62 2.83
C ASN A 59 7.45 -11.62 3.74
N ARG A 60 6.11 -11.74 3.62
CA ARG A 60 5.35 -12.76 4.37
C ARG A 60 5.76 -14.19 4.00
N ARG A 61 6.05 -14.45 2.72
CA ARG A 61 6.52 -15.78 2.26
C ARG A 61 7.91 -16.09 2.80
N ILE A 62 8.84 -15.14 2.69
CA ILE A 62 10.20 -15.29 3.23
C ILE A 62 10.16 -15.54 4.75
N GLY A 63 9.38 -14.77 5.52
CA GLY A 63 9.19 -15.00 6.95
C GLY A 63 8.60 -16.37 7.30
N MET A 64 7.69 -16.89 6.48
CA MET A 64 7.14 -18.25 6.65
C MET A 64 8.20 -19.32 6.41
N ALA A 65 9.01 -19.20 5.35
CA ALA A 65 10.11 -20.11 5.07
C ALA A 65 11.18 -20.10 6.17
N ILE A 66 11.54 -18.91 6.69
CA ILE A 66 12.42 -18.76 7.86
C ILE A 66 11.86 -19.54 9.06
N GLY A 67 10.59 -19.31 9.42
CA GLY A 67 9.94 -20.00 10.53
C GLY A 67 9.91 -21.52 10.38
N ILE A 68 9.73 -22.03 9.15
CA ILE A 68 9.82 -23.45 8.83
C ILE A 68 11.24 -23.98 9.08
N LEU A 69 12.29 -23.29 8.59
CA LEU A 69 13.68 -23.72 8.80
C LEU A 69 14.11 -23.65 10.28
N MET A 70 13.67 -22.63 11.02
CA MET A 70 13.87 -22.57 12.47
C MET A 70 13.21 -23.78 13.15
N ALA A 71 11.98 -24.13 12.75
CA ALA A 71 11.25 -25.26 13.32
C ALA A 71 11.87 -26.62 12.97
N THR A 72 12.33 -26.83 11.73
CA THR A 72 12.87 -28.13 11.27
C THR A 72 14.35 -28.32 11.62
N ARG A 73 15.18 -27.27 11.51
CA ARG A 73 16.64 -27.34 11.74
C ARG A 73 17.11 -26.86 13.12
N LYS A 74 16.21 -26.29 13.93
CA LYS A 74 16.50 -25.73 15.28
C LYS A 74 17.59 -24.65 15.28
N ILE A 75 17.58 -23.84 14.23
CA ILE A 75 18.47 -22.69 14.04
C ILE A 75 17.75 -21.37 14.40
N ALA A 76 18.53 -20.32 14.63
CA ALA A 76 18.02 -18.97 14.85
C ALA A 76 17.53 -18.30 13.54
N GLU A 77 16.78 -17.21 13.68
CA GLU A 77 16.11 -16.49 12.57
C GLU A 77 17.11 -15.93 11.55
N ASP A 78 18.20 -15.34 12.04
CA ASP A 78 19.31 -14.80 11.25
C ASP A 78 20.02 -15.90 10.44
N VAL A 79 20.32 -17.04 11.08
CA VAL A 79 20.93 -18.21 10.43
C VAL A 79 19.99 -18.81 9.37
N ALA A 80 18.68 -18.82 9.62
CA ALA A 80 17.69 -19.29 8.67
C ALA A 80 17.53 -18.35 7.46
N PHE A 81 17.58 -17.03 7.68
CA PHE A 81 17.58 -16.05 6.60
C PHE A 81 18.84 -16.13 5.74
N GLU A 82 20.02 -16.23 6.36
CA GLU A 82 21.28 -16.34 5.61
C GLU A 82 21.35 -17.67 4.82
N ALA A 83 20.83 -18.77 5.36
CA ALA A 83 20.69 -20.01 4.61
C ALA A 83 19.81 -19.86 3.35
N LEU A 84 18.66 -19.20 3.45
CA LEU A 84 17.81 -18.88 2.28
C LEU A 84 18.55 -17.99 1.26
N ARG A 85 19.31 -17.01 1.75
CA ARG A 85 20.12 -16.10 0.94
C ARG A 85 21.21 -16.87 0.18
N ASP A 86 21.94 -17.74 0.86
CA ASP A 86 22.99 -18.58 0.29
C ASP A 86 22.43 -19.51 -0.80
N ALA A 87 21.31 -20.19 -0.53
CA ALA A 87 20.65 -21.03 -1.53
C ALA A 87 20.16 -20.23 -2.75
N SER A 88 19.59 -19.04 -2.54
CA SER A 88 19.21 -18.11 -3.61
C SER A 88 20.40 -17.69 -4.47
N MET A 89 21.56 -17.40 -3.86
CA MET A 89 22.79 -17.07 -4.58
C MET A 89 23.37 -18.28 -5.33
N GLN A 90 23.39 -19.47 -4.71
CA GLN A 90 23.91 -20.70 -5.31
C GLN A 90 23.07 -21.19 -6.49
N ARG A 91 21.73 -21.08 -6.39
CA ARG A 91 20.78 -21.43 -7.46
C ARG A 91 20.63 -20.34 -8.52
N ASN A 92 21.12 -19.12 -8.26
CA ASN A 92 20.86 -17.92 -9.06
C ASN A 92 19.35 -17.66 -9.28
N GLU A 93 18.57 -17.90 -8.23
CA GLU A 93 17.12 -17.75 -8.19
C GLU A 93 16.71 -16.63 -7.24
N LYS A 94 15.50 -16.08 -7.39
CA LYS A 94 15.03 -15.02 -6.50
C LYS A 94 14.74 -15.62 -5.13
N LEU A 95 15.15 -14.92 -4.07
CA LEU A 95 14.96 -15.35 -2.68
C LEU A 95 13.52 -15.78 -2.34
N ARG A 96 12.52 -15.14 -2.95
CA ARG A 96 11.11 -15.49 -2.77
C ARG A 96 10.73 -16.84 -3.38
N ASP A 97 11.37 -17.22 -4.48
CA ASP A 97 11.09 -18.45 -5.22
C ASP A 97 11.73 -19.64 -4.45
N VAL A 98 12.93 -19.44 -3.89
CA VAL A 98 13.55 -20.38 -2.91
C VAL A 98 12.73 -20.48 -1.62
N ALA A 99 12.17 -19.37 -1.13
CA ALA A 99 11.26 -19.40 0.03
C ALA A 99 9.93 -20.13 -0.27
N GLU A 100 9.41 -20.04 -1.50
CA GLU A 100 8.26 -20.85 -1.94
C GLU A 100 8.59 -22.34 -1.86
N ASP A 101 9.73 -22.79 -2.38
CA ASP A 101 10.13 -24.21 -2.29
C ASP A 101 10.16 -24.71 -0.85
N VAL A 102 10.82 -23.98 0.05
CA VAL A 102 10.89 -24.32 1.48
C VAL A 102 9.50 -24.40 2.14
N ILE A 103 8.54 -23.57 1.72
CA ILE A 103 7.15 -23.66 2.20
C ILE A 103 6.47 -24.96 1.73
N HIS A 104 6.77 -25.43 0.52
CA HIS A 104 6.17 -26.64 -0.03
C HIS A 104 6.86 -27.94 0.44
N THR A 105 8.18 -27.94 0.61
CA THR A 105 8.99 -29.13 0.96
C THR A 105 9.27 -29.26 2.45
N GLY A 106 9.28 -28.15 3.20
CA GLY A 106 9.77 -28.09 4.59
C GLY A 106 11.31 -28.09 4.71
N THR A 107 12.04 -28.15 3.59
CA THR A 107 13.49 -28.32 3.52
C THR A 107 14.13 -27.36 2.52
N LEU A 108 15.39 -27.01 2.77
CA LEU A 108 16.22 -26.24 1.86
C LEU A 108 17.31 -27.15 1.29
N GLU A 109 17.17 -27.51 0.01
CA GLU A 109 18.18 -28.24 -0.79
C GLU A 109 18.92 -27.29 -1.74
#